data_AF-A0A9P9ZHV1-F1
#
_entry.id   AF-A0A9P9ZHV1-F1
#
_cell.length_a   1.000
_cell.length_b   1.000
_cell.length_c   1.000
_cell.angle_alpha   90.00
_cell.angle_beta   90.00
_cell.angle_gamma   90.00
#
_symmetry.space_group_name_H-M   'P 1'
#
loop_
_entity.id
_entity.type
_entity.pdbx_description
1 polymer ?
#
loop_
_entity_poly.entity_id
_entity_poly.type
_entity_poly.pdbx_seq_one_letter_code
_entity_poly.pdbx_strand_id
1 'polypeptide(L)'
;MLPPPTILSLKSDFLTTQTRTLSQPLAPSRTFLSSSENDQDQDQDHDIIPQKPLTEALTKLNHLLTQHSRRAYPPVATRHVAEQIDKLYFTVTSTSSTSTSTALAKGHQVGDDEGDVEEDEDAQAWLRVNADLTLPRIITSIPDSWSSISSKEAEEYPMEARRFEELVARLKELDGQKRKVLERVARLRKIRGLVEVFEDSDSNSKDQDCLNVNAGGEAGRERETGEGTGGVERPGGGAAGGGGGMKAVQENLVTKNGEMEAELQRMRVLLARVGGRVEKLDKERAEKEKEKEREKGSGRRKRAREGEDG
;
A
#
# COMPACT_ATOMS: atom_id res chain seq x y z
N MET A 1 20.76 27.67 -10.88
CA MET A 1 19.32 27.56 -10.57
C MET A 1 19.06 26.17 -10.02
N LEU A 2 18.31 26.03 -8.93
CA LEU A 2 17.77 24.71 -8.55
C LEU A 2 16.64 24.35 -9.54
N PRO A 3 16.40 23.05 -9.81
CA PRO A 3 15.23 22.63 -10.59
C PRO A 3 13.94 23.01 -9.84
N PRO A 4 12.83 23.27 -10.57
CA PRO A 4 11.54 23.53 -9.94
C PRO A 4 11.09 22.30 -9.12
N PRO A 5 10.43 22.50 -7.96
CA PRO A 5 9.98 21.39 -7.13
C PRO A 5 8.94 20.55 -7.88
N THR A 6 9.15 19.24 -7.88
CA THR A 6 8.19 18.28 -8.43
C THR A 6 7.05 18.04 -7.46
N ILE A 7 5.89 17.59 -7.95
CA ILE A 7 4.75 17.15 -7.11
C ILE A 7 5.22 16.04 -6.15
N LEU A 8 6.09 15.14 -6.60
CA LEU A 8 6.68 14.10 -5.77
C LEU A 8 7.51 14.66 -4.61
N SER A 9 8.38 15.65 -4.86
CA SER A 9 9.15 16.30 -3.80
C SER A 9 8.26 17.06 -2.82
N LEU A 10 7.22 17.76 -3.29
CA LEU A 10 6.25 18.41 -2.40
C LEU A 10 5.52 17.40 -1.50
N LYS A 11 5.15 16.23 -2.04
CA LYS A 11 4.54 15.14 -1.27
C LYS A 11 5.52 14.52 -0.26
N SER A 12 6.79 14.31 -0.61
CA SER A 12 7.80 13.82 0.35
C SER A 12 8.12 14.86 1.43
N ASP A 13 8.18 16.13 1.08
CA ASP A 13 8.45 17.23 2.02
C ASP A 13 7.26 17.43 2.98
N PHE A 14 6.02 17.28 2.49
CA PHE A 14 4.84 17.21 3.35
C PHE A 14 4.90 16.01 4.30
N LEU A 15 5.19 14.80 3.82
CA LEU A 15 5.26 13.61 4.69
C LEU A 15 6.38 13.71 5.73
N THR A 16 7.54 14.29 5.38
CA THR A 16 8.65 14.49 6.32
C THR A 16 8.36 15.60 7.33
N THR A 17 7.68 16.69 6.95
CA THR A 17 7.23 17.72 7.90
C THR A 17 6.16 17.19 8.86
N GLN A 18 5.18 16.42 8.37
CA GLN A 18 4.20 15.74 9.25
C GLN A 18 4.88 14.74 10.19
N THR A 19 5.81 13.92 9.68
CA THR A 19 6.60 12.99 10.51
C THR A 19 7.39 13.74 11.59
N ARG A 20 8.00 14.89 11.26
CA ARG A 20 8.73 15.73 12.22
C ARG A 20 7.80 16.34 13.28
N THR A 21 6.58 16.73 12.93
CA THR A 21 5.57 17.23 13.88
C THR A 21 5.12 16.12 14.84
N LEU A 22 4.85 14.92 14.33
CA LEU A 22 4.46 13.76 15.14
C LEU A 22 5.61 13.19 15.97
N SER A 23 6.86 13.38 15.54
CA SER A 23 8.07 13.00 16.29
C SER A 23 8.68 14.15 17.11
N GLN A 24 7.89 15.17 17.48
CA GLN A 24 8.37 16.21 18.40
C GLN A 24 8.65 15.59 19.79
N PRO A 25 9.75 15.98 20.46
CA PRO A 25 10.06 15.47 21.78
C PRO A 25 8.98 15.93 22.78
N LEU A 26 8.48 14.98 23.56
CA LEU A 26 7.54 15.25 24.63
C LEU A 26 8.25 16.00 25.75
N ALA A 27 7.70 17.16 26.11
CA ALA A 27 8.10 17.95 27.26
C ALA A 27 6.98 17.94 28.31
N PRO A 28 7.31 17.97 29.62
CA PRO A 28 6.29 18.10 30.66
C PRO A 28 5.56 19.44 30.50
N SER A 29 4.26 19.46 30.72
CA SER A 29 3.50 20.71 30.64
C SER A 29 3.94 21.69 31.73
N ARG A 30 3.91 23.00 31.42
CA ARG A 30 4.29 24.03 32.40
C ARG A 30 3.39 23.98 33.65
N THR A 31 2.13 23.60 33.49
CA THR A 31 1.18 23.41 34.60
C THR A 31 1.56 22.24 35.51
N PHE A 32 2.06 21.13 34.95
CA PHE A 32 2.54 20.00 35.72
C PHE A 32 3.81 20.36 36.53
N LEU A 33 4.74 21.09 35.91
CA LEU A 33 5.95 21.56 36.60
C LEU A 33 5.59 22.48 37.78
N SER A 34 4.72 23.48 37.57
CA SER A 34 4.31 24.39 38.65
C SER A 34 3.51 23.71 39.77
N SER A 35 2.76 22.64 39.51
CA SER A 35 2.14 21.85 40.59
C SER A 35 3.22 21.17 41.44
N SER A 36 4.15 20.46 40.82
CA SER A 36 5.22 19.75 41.53
C SER A 36 6.24 20.66 42.23
N GLU A 37 6.28 21.95 41.88
CA GLU A 37 7.12 22.95 42.54
C GLU A 37 6.41 23.53 43.78
N ASN A 38 5.10 23.83 43.68
CA ASN A 38 4.28 24.26 44.83
C ASN A 38 4.08 23.16 45.89
N ASP A 39 4.09 21.89 45.48
CA ASP A 39 3.93 20.73 46.38
C ASP A 39 5.26 20.32 47.06
N GLN A 40 6.41 20.91 46.71
CA GLN A 40 7.71 20.62 47.35
C GLN A 40 7.91 21.32 48.70
N ASP A 41 7.19 22.42 48.96
CA ASP A 41 7.30 23.21 50.20
C ASP A 41 6.37 22.71 51.34
N GLN A 42 5.73 21.55 51.17
CA GLN A 42 4.85 20.94 52.18
C GLN A 42 5.35 19.55 52.58
N ASP A 43 5.79 19.41 53.84
CA ASP A 43 6.33 18.17 54.45
C ASP A 43 5.25 17.07 54.68
N GLN A 44 4.52 16.67 53.63
CA GLN A 44 3.50 15.62 53.67
C GLN A 44 3.90 14.45 52.75
N ASP A 45 3.99 13.24 53.31
CA ASP A 45 4.38 12.00 52.61
C ASP A 45 3.30 11.48 51.63
N HIS A 46 3.02 12.24 50.56
CA HIS A 46 2.00 11.92 49.55
C HIS A 46 2.57 11.86 48.13
N ASP A 47 3.05 10.68 47.72
CA ASP A 47 3.22 10.23 46.31
C ASP A 47 3.80 11.24 45.28
N ILE A 48 4.69 12.14 45.69
CA ILE A 48 5.37 13.07 44.77
C ILE A 48 6.30 12.28 43.85
N ILE A 49 5.96 12.17 42.57
CA ILE A 49 6.80 11.50 41.57
C ILE A 49 8.13 12.26 41.45
N PRO A 50 9.28 11.64 41.78
CA PRO A 50 10.54 12.37 41.82
C PRO A 50 11.01 12.80 40.43
N GLN A 51 11.41 14.07 40.33
CA GLN A 51 11.79 14.74 39.07
C GLN A 51 12.95 14.06 38.32
N LYS A 52 13.87 13.37 39.03
CA LYS A 52 15.01 12.66 38.44
C LYS A 52 14.55 11.42 37.63
N PRO A 53 13.84 10.43 38.21
CA PRO A 53 13.21 9.36 37.43
C PRO A 53 12.26 9.84 36.33
N LEU A 54 11.51 10.94 36.54
CA LEU A 54 10.64 11.50 35.49
C LEU A 54 11.45 11.98 34.27
N THR A 55 12.52 12.75 34.48
CA THR A 55 13.39 13.24 33.39
C THR A 55 14.16 12.09 32.72
N GLU A 56 14.55 11.06 33.46
CA GLU A 56 15.13 9.84 32.90
C GLU A 56 14.12 9.04 32.05
N ALA A 57 12.87 8.92 32.50
CA ALA A 57 11.79 8.26 31.76
C ALA A 57 11.43 9.04 30.48
N LEU A 58 11.34 10.38 30.55
CA LEU A 58 11.08 11.24 29.40
C LEU A 58 12.21 11.19 28.37
N THR A 59 13.48 11.18 28.79
CA THR A 59 14.62 11.05 27.87
C THR A 59 14.67 9.68 27.21
N LYS A 60 14.39 8.59 27.95
CA LYS A 60 14.21 7.24 27.37
C LYS A 60 13.05 7.19 26.38
N LEU A 61 11.90 7.76 26.71
CA LEU A 61 10.73 7.80 25.83
C LEU A 61 10.99 8.59 24.55
N ASN A 62 11.60 9.78 24.65
CA ASN A 62 11.98 10.60 23.49
C ASN A 62 13.05 9.91 22.62
N HIS A 63 13.95 9.12 23.22
CA HIS A 63 14.88 8.29 22.46
C HIS A 63 14.16 7.17 21.71
N LEU A 64 13.24 6.44 22.35
CA LEU A 64 12.41 5.40 21.71
C LEU A 64 11.52 5.98 20.60
N LEU A 65 10.92 7.15 20.79
CA LEU A 65 10.17 7.89 19.78
C LEU A 65 11.03 8.18 18.54
N THR A 66 12.27 8.62 18.76
CA THR A 66 13.24 8.93 17.69
C THR A 66 13.74 7.67 16.98
N GLN A 67 13.94 6.56 17.70
CA GLN A 67 14.25 5.26 17.10
C GLN A 67 13.08 4.74 16.26
N HIS A 68 11.85 4.83 16.78
CA HIS A 68 10.64 4.39 16.10
C HIS A 68 10.39 5.22 14.83
N SER A 69 10.47 6.55 14.88
CA SER A 69 10.26 7.40 13.70
C SER A 69 11.28 7.10 12.58
N ARG A 70 12.56 6.89 12.93
CA ARG A 70 13.61 6.49 11.97
C ARG A 70 13.39 5.09 11.39
N ARG A 71 12.86 4.14 12.16
CA ARG A 71 12.61 2.76 11.72
C ARG A 71 11.32 2.63 10.90
N ALA A 72 10.27 3.37 11.25
CA ALA A 72 8.97 3.32 10.59
C ALA A 72 8.92 4.20 9.32
N TYR A 73 9.62 5.34 9.31
CA TYR A 73 9.58 6.32 8.22
C TYR A 73 10.97 6.63 7.64
N PRO A 74 11.71 5.63 7.10
CA PRO A 74 12.95 5.90 6.40
C PRO A 74 12.69 6.70 5.10
N PRO A 75 13.65 7.50 4.62
CA PRO A 75 13.45 8.43 3.48
C PRO A 75 13.08 7.74 2.16
N VAL A 76 13.44 6.45 2.00
CA VAL A 76 13.03 5.64 0.84
C VAL A 76 11.54 5.27 0.94
N ALA A 77 11.04 4.98 2.14
CA ALA A 77 9.62 4.64 2.34
C ALA A 77 8.72 5.88 2.21
N THR A 78 9.13 7.05 2.74
CA THR A 78 8.36 8.29 2.56
C THR A 78 8.26 8.69 1.09
N ARG A 79 9.34 8.52 0.32
CA ARG A 79 9.31 8.66 -1.14
C ARG A 79 8.39 7.63 -1.81
N HIS A 80 8.47 6.36 -1.45
CA HIS A 80 7.63 5.31 -2.04
C HIS A 80 6.13 5.55 -1.77
N VAL A 81 5.77 5.98 -0.56
CA VAL A 81 4.38 6.39 -0.22
C VAL A 81 3.96 7.62 -1.03
N ALA A 82 4.85 8.61 -1.21
CA ALA A 82 4.56 9.75 -2.07
C ALA A 82 4.33 9.33 -3.54
N GLU A 83 5.12 8.40 -4.08
CA GLU A 83 4.92 7.81 -5.42
C GLU A 83 3.63 6.98 -5.50
N GLN A 84 3.24 6.27 -4.44
CA GLN A 84 1.96 5.55 -4.37
C GLN A 84 0.77 6.50 -4.35
N ILE A 85 0.81 7.58 -3.57
CA ILE A 85 -0.24 8.62 -3.54
C ILE A 85 -0.36 9.29 -4.91
N ASP A 86 0.76 9.52 -5.60
CA ASP A 86 0.78 10.03 -6.98
C ASP A 86 0.09 9.06 -7.95
N LYS A 87 0.52 7.79 -7.97
CA LYS A 87 -0.10 6.73 -8.79
C LYS A 87 -1.59 6.57 -8.49
N LEU A 88 -1.99 6.55 -7.21
CA LEU A 88 -3.39 6.44 -6.81
C LEU A 88 -4.21 7.60 -7.35
N TYR A 89 -3.72 8.84 -7.22
CA TYR A 89 -4.40 10.02 -7.75
C TYR A 89 -4.61 9.92 -9.27
N PHE A 90 -3.58 9.55 -10.03
CA PHE A 90 -3.70 9.32 -11.47
C PHE A 90 -4.64 8.14 -11.81
N THR A 91 -4.60 7.04 -11.07
CA THR A 91 -5.50 5.91 -11.31
C THR A 91 -6.95 6.25 -11.00
N VAL A 92 -7.26 6.94 -9.90
CA VAL A 92 -8.63 7.35 -9.56
C VAL A 92 -9.20 8.27 -10.64
N THR A 93 -8.42 9.25 -11.11
CA THR A 93 -8.80 10.10 -12.24
C THR A 93 -9.01 9.29 -13.54
N SER A 94 -8.17 8.28 -13.78
CA SER A 94 -8.24 7.43 -15.00
C SER A 94 -9.25 6.29 -14.94
N THR A 95 -9.74 5.89 -13.76
CA THR A 95 -10.79 4.87 -13.60
C THR A 95 -12.17 5.49 -13.41
N SER A 96 -12.26 6.70 -12.84
CA SER A 96 -13.52 7.45 -12.78
C SER A 96 -13.99 7.89 -14.17
N SER A 97 -13.14 7.85 -15.21
CA SER A 97 -13.56 7.98 -16.61
C SER A 97 -14.18 6.71 -17.21
N THR A 98 -14.01 5.53 -16.60
CA THR A 98 -14.55 4.26 -17.11
C THR A 98 -15.74 3.76 -16.29
N SER A 99 -15.79 4.07 -14.99
CA SER A 99 -16.83 3.56 -14.09
C SER A 99 -18.14 4.38 -14.07
N THR A 100 -18.20 5.54 -14.74
CA THR A 100 -19.41 6.39 -14.74
C THR A 100 -20.46 6.01 -15.78
N SER A 101 -20.10 5.36 -16.90
CA SER A 101 -21.07 4.98 -17.94
C SER A 101 -21.78 3.64 -17.67
N THR A 102 -21.13 2.67 -17.00
CA THR A 102 -21.71 1.32 -16.83
C THR A 102 -22.59 1.12 -15.59
N ALA A 103 -22.65 2.08 -14.66
CA ALA A 103 -23.34 1.93 -13.37
C ALA A 103 -24.68 2.65 -13.25
N LEU A 104 -25.01 3.57 -14.18
CA LEU A 104 -26.26 4.35 -14.16
C LEU A 104 -27.23 3.97 -15.31
N ALA A 105 -26.74 3.34 -16.37
CA ALA A 105 -27.53 2.94 -17.55
C ALA A 105 -28.37 1.65 -17.35
N LYS A 106 -28.94 1.41 -16.16
CA LYS A 106 -29.90 0.30 -15.93
C LYS A 106 -31.07 0.70 -15.04
N GLY A 107 -31.65 1.87 -15.35
CA GLY A 107 -32.86 2.43 -14.74
C GLY A 107 -34.00 2.62 -15.73
N HIS A 108 -34.48 1.53 -16.33
CA HIS A 108 -35.84 1.35 -16.88
C HIS A 108 -36.63 2.60 -17.33
N GLN A 109 -36.62 2.88 -18.64
CA GLN A 109 -37.82 3.36 -19.33
C GLN A 109 -37.86 2.84 -20.76
N VAL A 110 -38.99 2.29 -21.17
CA VAL A 110 -39.30 1.92 -22.56
C VAL A 110 -39.86 3.16 -23.24
N GLY A 111 -39.34 3.51 -24.40
CA GLY A 111 -39.81 4.63 -25.22
C GLY A 111 -39.02 4.65 -26.53
N ASP A 112 -39.69 4.33 -27.63
CA ASP A 112 -39.09 4.26 -28.96
C ASP A 112 -38.88 5.67 -29.53
N ASP A 113 -37.63 6.05 -29.83
CA ASP A 113 -37.30 7.12 -30.78
C ASP A 113 -35.89 6.91 -31.34
N GLU A 114 -35.70 7.13 -32.65
CA GLU A 114 -34.41 6.94 -33.33
C GLU A 114 -33.53 8.17 -33.16
N GLY A 115 -32.35 8.03 -32.54
CA GLY A 115 -31.44 9.17 -32.33
C GLY A 115 -30.17 8.82 -31.59
N ASP A 116 -29.48 7.75 -32.00
CA ASP A 116 -28.22 7.30 -31.39
C ASP A 116 -27.07 8.25 -31.76
N VAL A 117 -26.97 9.38 -31.05
CA VAL A 117 -25.83 10.30 -31.12
C VAL A 117 -24.84 9.87 -30.04
N GLU A 118 -23.83 9.11 -30.45
CA GLU A 118 -22.62 8.92 -29.67
C GLU A 118 -21.89 10.27 -29.55
N GLU A 119 -22.27 11.09 -28.57
CA GLU A 119 -21.52 12.30 -28.20
C GLU A 119 -20.18 11.85 -27.60
N ASP A 120 -19.09 12.17 -28.30
CA ASP A 120 -17.71 11.74 -27.98
C ASP A 120 -17.31 12.09 -26.52
N GLU A 121 -17.51 11.18 -25.55
CA GLU A 121 -17.16 11.37 -24.12
C GLU A 121 -15.63 11.64 -23.88
N ASP A 122 -14.82 11.37 -24.90
CA ASP A 122 -13.38 11.64 -24.95
C ASP A 122 -13.02 13.06 -25.45
N ALA A 123 -13.93 13.79 -26.12
CA ALA A 123 -13.62 15.06 -26.79
C ALA A 123 -13.18 16.19 -25.83
N GLN A 124 -13.64 16.17 -24.57
CA GLN A 124 -13.21 17.08 -23.50
C GLN A 124 -12.41 16.37 -22.40
N ALA A 125 -11.79 15.23 -22.69
CA ALA A 125 -10.91 14.53 -21.73
C ALA A 125 -9.75 15.42 -21.23
N TRP A 126 -9.30 16.38 -22.03
CA TRP A 126 -8.29 17.39 -21.68
C TRP A 126 -8.77 18.46 -20.68
N LEU A 127 -10.07 18.71 -20.59
CA LEU A 127 -10.66 19.71 -19.68
C LEU A 127 -10.83 19.15 -18.25
N ARG A 128 -10.68 17.84 -18.07
CA ARG A 128 -10.79 17.18 -16.76
C ARG A 128 -9.68 17.68 -15.83
N VAL A 129 -10.04 17.99 -14.59
CA VAL A 129 -9.05 18.39 -13.57
C VAL A 129 -8.06 17.23 -13.38
N ASN A 130 -6.77 17.51 -13.66
CA ASN A 130 -5.67 16.53 -13.73
C ASN A 130 -5.64 15.61 -14.97
N ALA A 131 -6.12 16.08 -16.13
CA ALA A 131 -5.83 15.44 -17.40
C ALA A 131 -4.31 15.29 -17.60
N ASP A 132 -3.84 14.07 -17.92
CA ASP A 132 -2.42 13.78 -18.13
C ASP A 132 -1.97 14.29 -19.50
N LEU A 133 -1.49 15.54 -19.53
CA LEU A 133 -0.91 16.20 -20.70
C LEU A 133 0.38 15.54 -21.23
N THR A 134 0.82 14.41 -20.68
CA THR A 134 1.88 13.58 -21.27
C THR A 134 1.34 12.47 -22.18
N LEU A 135 0.03 12.18 -22.18
CA LEU A 135 -0.55 11.15 -23.02
C LEU A 135 -0.90 11.70 -24.42
N PRO A 136 -0.40 11.10 -25.53
CA PRO A 136 -0.65 11.60 -26.87
C PRO A 136 -2.13 11.79 -27.19
N ARG A 137 -3.00 10.86 -26.75
CA ARG A 137 -4.47 10.93 -26.93
C ARG A 137 -5.10 12.21 -26.35
N ILE A 138 -4.57 12.68 -25.22
CA ILE A 138 -5.06 13.91 -24.56
C ILE A 138 -4.50 15.12 -25.31
N ILE A 139 -3.22 15.10 -25.67
CA ILE A 139 -2.57 16.18 -26.45
C ILE A 139 -3.27 16.38 -27.82
N THR A 140 -3.73 15.31 -28.48
CA THR A 140 -4.49 15.39 -29.72
C THR A 140 -5.93 15.86 -29.55
N SER A 141 -6.52 15.72 -28.36
CA SER A 141 -7.88 16.22 -28.05
C SER A 141 -7.92 17.71 -27.70
N ILE A 142 -6.77 18.34 -27.42
CA ILE A 142 -6.71 19.76 -27.07
C ILE A 142 -6.91 20.62 -28.33
N PRO A 143 -7.88 21.56 -28.33
CA PRO A 143 -8.07 22.50 -29.42
C PRO A 143 -6.86 23.42 -29.63
N ASP A 144 -6.58 23.75 -30.88
CA ASP A 144 -5.42 24.55 -31.27
C ASP A 144 -5.54 26.03 -30.88
N SER A 145 -6.76 26.55 -30.68
CA SER A 145 -7.03 27.93 -30.25
C SER A 145 -8.15 28.01 -29.21
N TRP A 146 -8.08 29.02 -28.33
CA TRP A 146 -9.09 29.26 -27.29
C TRP A 146 -10.47 29.60 -27.89
N SER A 147 -10.47 30.22 -29.07
CA SER A 147 -11.68 30.56 -29.83
C SER A 147 -12.54 29.35 -30.20
N SER A 148 -11.95 28.16 -30.34
CA SER A 148 -12.70 26.91 -30.58
C SER A 148 -13.41 26.38 -29.33
N ILE A 149 -13.03 26.84 -28.13
CA ILE A 149 -13.61 26.44 -26.84
C ILE A 149 -14.69 27.44 -26.44
N SER A 150 -14.37 28.74 -26.45
CA SER A 150 -15.31 29.81 -26.15
C SER A 150 -14.92 31.09 -26.90
N SER A 151 -15.65 31.39 -27.99
CA SER A 151 -15.45 32.63 -28.76
C SER A 151 -15.72 33.89 -27.92
N LYS A 152 -16.60 33.81 -26.92
CA LYS A 152 -16.94 34.94 -26.05
C LYS A 152 -15.80 35.27 -25.07
N GLU A 153 -15.23 34.24 -24.43
CA GLU A 153 -14.08 34.43 -23.53
C GLU A 153 -12.80 34.79 -24.29
N ALA A 154 -12.65 34.33 -25.54
CA ALA A 154 -11.53 34.74 -26.39
C ALA A 154 -11.53 36.26 -26.71
N GLU A 155 -12.72 36.87 -26.81
CA GLU A 155 -12.89 38.32 -26.97
C GLU A 155 -12.70 39.08 -25.65
N GLU A 156 -13.10 38.50 -24.51
CA GLU A 156 -12.94 39.10 -23.18
C GLU A 156 -11.47 39.06 -22.68
N TYR A 157 -10.74 37.96 -22.95
CA TYR A 157 -9.36 37.73 -22.48
C TYR A 157 -8.37 37.43 -23.63
N PRO A 158 -8.16 38.37 -24.58
CA PRO A 158 -7.37 38.12 -25.80
C PRO A 158 -5.88 37.84 -25.54
N MET A 159 -5.33 38.29 -24.40
CA MET A 159 -3.96 37.98 -23.99
C MET A 159 -3.81 36.56 -23.42
N GLU A 160 -4.89 35.96 -22.92
CA GLU A 160 -4.88 34.61 -22.36
C GLU A 160 -5.12 33.58 -23.47
N ALA A 161 -5.99 33.89 -24.42
CA ALA A 161 -6.14 33.13 -25.67
C ALA A 161 -4.79 32.94 -26.41
N ARG A 162 -4.01 34.01 -26.57
CA ARG A 162 -2.66 33.96 -27.18
C ARG A 162 -1.66 33.11 -26.37
N ARG A 163 -1.72 33.18 -25.03
CA ARG A 163 -0.86 32.36 -24.16
C ARG A 163 -1.23 30.88 -24.25
N PHE A 164 -2.52 30.56 -24.36
CA PHE A 164 -2.97 29.20 -24.58
C PHE A 164 -2.45 28.66 -25.92
N GLU A 165 -2.61 29.40 -27.02
CA GLU A 165 -2.08 29.04 -28.34
C GLU A 165 -0.56 28.78 -28.30
N GLU A 166 0.22 29.65 -27.65
CA GLU A 166 1.67 29.45 -27.47
C GLU A 166 1.99 28.19 -26.66
N LEU A 167 1.27 27.93 -25.57
CA LEU A 167 1.47 26.76 -24.71
C LEU A 167 1.07 25.45 -25.40
N VAL A 168 -0.03 25.43 -26.16
CA VAL A 168 -0.48 24.26 -26.94
C VAL A 168 0.50 23.96 -28.07
N ALA A 169 0.95 24.98 -28.82
CA ALA A 169 1.98 24.80 -29.84
C ALA A 169 3.28 24.22 -29.25
N ARG A 170 3.71 24.74 -28.09
CA ARG A 170 4.89 24.23 -27.37
C ARG A 170 4.69 22.79 -26.86
N LEU A 171 3.50 22.44 -26.39
CA LEU A 171 3.17 21.08 -25.95
C LEU A 171 3.25 20.09 -27.12
N LYS A 172 2.67 20.44 -28.28
CA LYS A 172 2.71 19.61 -29.49
C LYS A 172 4.14 19.42 -30.03
N GLU A 173 4.98 20.45 -30.01
CA GLU A 173 6.41 20.31 -30.39
C GLU A 173 7.18 19.41 -29.41
N LEU A 174 6.95 19.55 -28.09
CA LEU A 174 7.58 18.69 -27.09
C LEU A 174 7.15 17.22 -27.22
N ASP A 175 5.90 16.93 -27.54
CA ASP A 175 5.46 15.55 -27.83
C ASP A 175 6.07 15.03 -29.14
N GLY A 176 6.17 15.87 -30.18
CA GLY A 176 6.90 15.57 -31.40
C GLY A 176 8.38 15.21 -31.16
N GLN A 177 9.05 15.91 -30.25
CA GLN A 177 10.42 15.59 -29.82
C GLN A 177 10.48 14.28 -29.00
N LYS A 178 9.56 14.11 -28.04
CA LYS A 178 9.42 12.88 -27.23
C LYS A 178 9.24 11.65 -28.12
N ARG A 179 8.34 11.70 -29.12
CA ARG A 179 8.11 10.61 -30.08
C ARG A 179 9.37 10.25 -30.87
N LYS A 180 10.09 11.24 -31.43
CA LYS A 180 11.37 11.02 -32.14
C LYS A 180 12.42 10.31 -31.26
N VAL A 181 12.50 10.68 -29.98
CA VAL A 181 13.39 10.02 -29.01
C VAL A 181 12.94 8.59 -28.71
N LEU A 182 11.64 8.37 -28.49
CA LEU A 182 11.09 7.03 -28.24
C LEU A 182 11.29 6.09 -29.43
N GLU A 183 11.13 6.57 -30.67
CA GLU A 183 11.42 5.81 -31.90
C GLU A 183 12.90 5.44 -32.00
N ARG A 184 13.81 6.37 -31.68
CA ARG A 184 15.26 6.09 -31.63
C ARG A 184 15.58 5.03 -30.57
N VAL A 185 14.98 5.13 -29.38
CA VAL A 185 15.17 4.14 -28.30
C VAL A 185 14.58 2.78 -28.69
N ALA A 186 13.41 2.73 -29.32
CA ALA A 186 12.80 1.49 -29.81
C ALA A 186 13.68 0.83 -30.88
N ARG A 187 14.23 1.60 -31.84
CA ARG A 187 15.19 1.13 -32.84
C ARG A 187 16.44 0.53 -32.19
N LEU A 188 17.04 1.24 -31.22
CA LEU A 188 18.22 0.76 -30.50
C LEU A 188 17.95 -0.49 -29.67
N ARG A 189 16.78 -0.60 -29.02
CA ARG A 189 16.35 -1.83 -28.33
C ARG A 189 16.17 -3.00 -29.29
N LYS A 190 15.57 -2.77 -30.46
CA LYS A 190 15.43 -3.81 -31.50
C LYS A 190 16.79 -4.29 -32.01
N ILE A 191 17.74 -3.38 -32.23
CA ILE A 191 19.11 -3.73 -32.61
C ILE A 191 19.80 -4.52 -31.49
N ARG A 192 19.70 -4.06 -30.23
CA ARG A 192 20.25 -4.78 -29.07
C ARG A 192 19.72 -6.22 -28.98
N GLY A 193 18.40 -6.42 -29.09
CA GLY A 193 17.81 -7.76 -29.04
C GLY A 193 18.20 -8.67 -30.21
N LEU A 194 18.62 -8.11 -31.35
CA LEU A 194 19.23 -8.91 -32.43
C LEU A 194 20.68 -9.28 -32.12
N VAL A 195 21.46 -8.38 -31.50
CA VAL A 195 22.84 -8.65 -31.09
C VAL A 195 22.91 -9.70 -29.99
N GLU A 196 22.01 -9.63 -29.01
CA GLU A 196 21.89 -10.58 -27.88
C GLU A 196 21.75 -12.04 -28.38
N VAL A 197 20.98 -12.27 -29.45
CA VAL A 197 20.84 -13.59 -30.11
C VAL A 197 22.16 -14.11 -30.73
N PHE A 198 23.05 -13.22 -31.16
CA PHE A 198 24.38 -13.60 -31.67
C PHE A 198 25.39 -13.81 -30.53
N GLU A 199 25.31 -13.03 -29.44
CA GLU A 199 26.14 -13.27 -28.22
C GLU A 199 25.83 -14.64 -27.58
N ASP A 200 24.55 -15.05 -27.57
CA ASP A 200 24.11 -16.40 -27.18
C ASP A 200 24.57 -17.51 -28.16
N SER A 201 24.84 -17.16 -29.42
CA SER A 201 25.30 -18.11 -30.44
C SER A 201 26.82 -18.33 -30.40
N ASP A 202 27.60 -17.27 -30.19
CA ASP A 202 29.07 -17.31 -30.06
C ASP A 202 29.56 -17.96 -28.76
N SER A 203 28.68 -18.06 -27.75
CA SER A 203 28.90 -18.86 -26.55
C SER A 203 28.59 -20.34 -26.82
N ASN A 204 27.46 -20.66 -27.45
CA ASN A 204 27.07 -22.04 -27.79
C ASN A 204 28.00 -22.72 -28.83
N SER A 205 28.70 -21.95 -29.66
CA SER A 205 29.69 -22.47 -30.63
C SER A 205 30.94 -23.06 -29.98
N LYS A 206 31.31 -22.66 -28.76
CA LYS A 206 32.60 -23.06 -28.13
C LYS A 206 32.55 -24.41 -27.41
N ASP A 207 31.35 -24.95 -27.19
CA ASP A 207 31.14 -26.21 -26.46
C ASP A 207 30.93 -27.43 -27.38
N GLN A 208 31.02 -27.27 -28.71
CA GLN A 208 30.84 -28.35 -29.71
C GLN A 208 32.15 -28.98 -30.23
N ASP A 209 33.31 -28.38 -29.96
CA ASP A 209 34.60 -28.72 -30.63
C ASP A 209 35.56 -29.55 -29.74
N CYS A 210 35.02 -30.39 -28.85
CA CYS A 210 35.81 -31.14 -27.86
C CYS A 210 35.53 -32.66 -27.78
N LEU A 211 35.15 -33.31 -28.88
CA LEU A 211 35.10 -34.80 -28.94
C LEU A 211 35.70 -35.38 -30.24
N ASN A 212 36.60 -36.36 -30.04
CA ASN A 212 37.24 -37.26 -31.04
C ASN A 212 38.35 -36.57 -31.88
N VAL A 213 39.59 -37.06 -32.06
CA VAL A 213 40.22 -38.41 -32.10
C VAL A 213 41.67 -38.22 -31.50
N ASN A 214 42.40 -39.13 -30.85
CA ASN A 214 42.53 -40.59 -30.95
C ASN A 214 42.94 -41.29 -29.61
N ALA A 215 43.28 -42.58 -29.72
CA ALA A 215 43.74 -43.54 -28.72
C ALA A 215 45.28 -43.78 -28.70
N GLY A 216 45.79 -44.38 -27.60
CA GLY A 216 47.05 -45.16 -27.59
C GLY A 216 47.94 -45.05 -26.33
N GLY A 217 47.82 -46.01 -25.39
CA GLY A 217 48.88 -46.59 -24.51
C GLY A 217 49.63 -45.69 -23.51
N GLU A 218 50.07 -46.10 -22.31
CA GLU A 218 50.12 -47.39 -21.59
C GLU A 218 49.94 -47.12 -20.06
N ALA A 219 49.11 -47.89 -19.34
CA ALA A 219 49.48 -48.94 -18.36
C ALA A 219 49.96 -48.50 -16.94
N GLY A 220 49.27 -49.01 -15.90
CA GLY A 220 49.60 -48.86 -14.46
C GLY A 220 48.42 -48.35 -13.62
N ARG A 221 47.46 -49.19 -13.15
CA ARG A 221 47.45 -49.92 -11.85
C ARG A 221 47.78 -48.97 -10.65
N GLU A 222 46.99 -48.86 -9.58
CA GLU A 222 46.09 -49.85 -8.93
C GLU A 222 44.77 -49.26 -8.36
N ARG A 223 43.92 -50.20 -7.95
CA ARG A 223 42.54 -50.12 -7.44
C ARG A 223 42.42 -49.46 -6.07
N GLU A 224 41.26 -48.84 -5.79
CA GLU A 224 40.39 -49.26 -4.67
C GLU A 224 38.92 -48.86 -4.91
N THR A 225 37.99 -49.39 -4.10
CA THR A 225 36.57 -49.62 -4.46
C THR A 225 35.53 -49.02 -3.51
N GLY A 226 34.34 -48.69 -4.04
CA GLY A 226 33.13 -48.32 -3.29
C GLY A 226 32.16 -47.51 -4.19
N GLU A 227 31.29 -48.15 -4.97
CA GLU A 227 29.92 -48.61 -4.61
C GLU A 227 28.91 -47.46 -4.36
N GLY A 228 27.84 -47.39 -5.16
CA GLY A 228 26.82 -46.33 -5.05
C GLY A 228 25.84 -46.15 -6.23
N THR A 229 25.26 -47.24 -6.76
CA THR A 229 24.11 -47.20 -7.72
C THR A 229 22.81 -46.72 -7.03
N GLY A 230 21.76 -46.19 -7.67
CA GLY A 230 21.42 -45.92 -9.08
C GLY A 230 19.89 -45.58 -9.23
N GLY A 231 19.42 -45.26 -10.45
CA GLY A 231 17.99 -44.96 -10.77
C GLY A 231 17.64 -43.45 -10.73
N VAL A 232 17.17 -42.73 -11.76
CA VAL A 232 16.22 -43.04 -12.88
C VAL A 232 14.84 -43.40 -12.30
N GLU A 233 13.76 -42.63 -12.51
CA GLU A 233 13.07 -42.38 -13.80
C GLU A 233 12.48 -40.96 -14.00
N ARG A 234 12.29 -40.58 -15.28
CA ARG A 234 11.32 -39.55 -15.75
C ARG A 234 10.06 -40.29 -16.24
N PRO A 235 8.83 -39.76 -16.07
CA PRO A 235 8.24 -38.82 -17.04
C PRO A 235 7.44 -37.68 -16.35
N GLY A 236 6.88 -36.66 -16.99
CA GLY A 236 6.84 -36.28 -18.40
C GLY A 236 5.51 -35.56 -18.73
N GLY A 237 5.57 -34.29 -19.16
CA GLY A 237 4.44 -33.54 -19.76
C GLY A 237 3.47 -32.85 -18.79
N GLY A 238 3.12 -31.58 -19.08
CA GLY A 238 2.06 -30.84 -18.38
C GLY A 238 2.27 -29.32 -18.40
N ALA A 239 1.44 -28.58 -19.13
CA ALA A 239 1.56 -27.14 -19.29
C ALA A 239 0.90 -26.33 -18.16
N ALA A 240 1.62 -25.37 -17.59
CA ALA A 240 1.15 -24.13 -16.95
C ALA A 240 2.40 -23.24 -16.76
N GLY A 241 2.40 -21.93 -16.97
CA GLY A 241 1.31 -20.99 -16.73
C GLY A 241 1.43 -20.43 -15.32
N GLY A 242 2.36 -19.48 -15.08
CA GLY A 242 2.57 -18.92 -13.74
C GLY A 242 3.75 -17.97 -13.65
N GLY A 243 3.50 -16.65 -13.77
CA GLY A 243 4.53 -15.63 -13.56
C GLY A 243 4.93 -15.53 -12.08
N GLY A 244 6.06 -16.14 -11.72
CA GLY A 244 6.68 -15.95 -10.40
C GLY A 244 7.69 -14.80 -10.43
N GLY A 245 7.52 -13.78 -9.58
CA GLY A 245 8.56 -12.75 -9.42
C GLY A 245 8.19 -11.48 -8.64
N MET A 246 6.93 -11.06 -8.62
CA MET A 246 6.52 -9.84 -7.88
C MET A 246 6.30 -10.07 -6.37
N LYS A 247 7.10 -10.92 -5.72
CA LYS A 247 7.05 -11.20 -4.26
C LYS A 247 7.82 -10.18 -3.39
N ALA A 248 7.90 -8.92 -3.84
CA ALA A 248 8.58 -7.83 -3.13
C ALA A 248 7.79 -6.51 -3.11
N VAL A 249 6.51 -6.54 -3.52
CA VAL A 249 5.55 -5.49 -3.17
C VAL A 249 4.89 -5.92 -1.87
N GLN A 250 4.94 -5.07 -0.83
CA GLN A 250 4.17 -5.32 0.39
C GLN A 250 2.69 -5.33 0.03
N GLU A 251 2.05 -6.50 0.12
CA GLU A 251 0.61 -6.63 -0.09
C GLU A 251 -0.10 -5.78 0.95
N ASN A 252 -0.97 -4.88 0.50
CA ASN A 252 -1.53 -3.85 1.35
C ASN A 252 -2.60 -4.47 2.25
N LEU A 253 -2.23 -4.87 3.48
CA LEU A 253 -3.06 -5.66 4.39
C LEU A 253 -4.46 -5.06 4.66
N VAL A 254 -4.62 -3.75 4.46
CA VAL A 254 -5.88 -3.01 4.60
C VAL A 254 -6.58 -2.83 3.24
N THR A 255 -6.86 -3.93 2.55
CA THR A 255 -7.75 -3.97 1.38
C THR A 255 -9.00 -4.79 1.66
N LYS A 256 -10.10 -4.47 0.96
CA LYS A 256 -11.35 -5.23 1.05
C LYS A 256 -11.12 -6.65 0.55
N ASN A 257 -11.30 -7.65 1.42
CA ASN A 257 -10.89 -9.06 1.31
C ASN A 257 -9.38 -9.37 1.57
N GLY A 258 -8.63 -8.49 2.22
CA GLY A 258 -7.22 -8.71 2.58
C GLY A 258 -7.01 -9.64 3.79
N GLU A 259 -5.78 -10.15 3.98
CA GLU A 259 -5.46 -11.10 5.06
C GLU A 259 -5.79 -10.56 6.46
N MET A 260 -5.59 -9.27 6.71
CA MET A 260 -5.90 -8.66 8.00
C MET A 260 -7.42 -8.50 8.22
N GLU A 261 -8.21 -8.29 7.17
CA GLU A 261 -9.68 -8.33 7.28
C GLU A 261 -10.16 -9.76 7.57
N ALA A 262 -9.58 -10.78 6.94
CA ALA A 262 -9.85 -12.18 7.23
C ALA A 262 -9.48 -12.56 8.68
N GLU A 263 -8.35 -12.07 9.19
CA GLU A 263 -7.92 -12.31 10.58
C GLU A 263 -8.77 -11.53 11.59
N LEU A 264 -9.17 -10.28 11.30
CA LEU A 264 -10.17 -9.56 12.09
C LEU A 264 -11.52 -10.29 12.12
N GLN A 265 -11.95 -10.88 11.00
CA GLN A 265 -13.18 -11.66 10.94
C GLN A 265 -13.09 -12.94 11.80
N ARG A 266 -11.96 -13.65 11.77
CA ARG A 266 -11.67 -14.77 12.69
C ARG A 266 -11.67 -14.31 14.15
N MET A 267 -11.08 -13.15 14.44
CA MET A 267 -11.03 -12.55 15.78
C MET A 267 -12.43 -12.20 16.29
N ARG A 268 -13.33 -11.66 15.45
CA ARG A 268 -14.74 -11.42 15.80
C ARG A 268 -15.48 -12.72 16.14
N VAL A 269 -15.28 -13.78 15.35
CA VAL A 269 -15.88 -15.10 15.61
C VAL A 269 -15.34 -15.70 16.92
N LEU A 270 -14.04 -15.55 17.20
CA LEU A 270 -13.44 -15.95 18.47
C LEU A 270 -13.98 -15.14 19.64
N LEU A 271 -14.08 -13.82 19.54
CA LEU A 271 -14.64 -12.96 20.59
C LEU A 271 -16.11 -13.26 20.87
N ALA A 272 -16.94 -13.51 19.85
CA ALA A 272 -18.32 -13.96 20.04
C ALA A 272 -18.39 -15.31 20.76
N ARG A 273 -17.49 -16.25 20.43
CA ARG A 273 -17.42 -17.57 21.06
C ARG A 273 -16.88 -17.54 22.49
N VAL A 274 -15.94 -16.63 22.77
CA VAL A 274 -15.42 -16.37 24.13
C VAL A 274 -16.49 -15.67 24.96
N GLY A 275 -17.15 -14.63 24.44
CA GLY A 275 -18.26 -13.94 25.09
C GLY A 275 -19.37 -14.89 25.50
N GLY A 276 -19.89 -15.72 24.59
CA GLY A 276 -20.90 -16.73 24.91
C GLY A 276 -20.43 -17.83 25.87
N ARG A 277 -19.12 -18.10 25.95
CA ARG A 277 -18.55 -19.03 26.95
C ARG A 277 -18.41 -18.37 28.32
N VAL A 278 -18.06 -17.08 28.39
CA VAL A 278 -18.02 -16.29 29.63
C VAL A 278 -19.44 -16.12 30.19
N GLU A 279 -20.41 -15.74 29.36
CA GLU A 279 -21.83 -15.62 29.75
C GLU A 279 -22.38 -16.95 30.31
N LYS A 280 -22.01 -18.09 29.71
CA LYS A 280 -22.37 -19.42 30.24
C LYS A 280 -21.76 -19.65 31.63
N LEU A 281 -20.50 -19.29 31.84
CA LEU A 281 -19.81 -19.45 33.13
C LEU A 281 -20.41 -18.53 34.21
N ASP A 282 -20.78 -17.30 33.86
CA ASP A 282 -21.46 -16.36 34.77
C ASP A 282 -22.86 -16.87 35.15
N LYS A 283 -23.60 -17.46 34.19
CA LYS A 283 -24.88 -18.12 34.47
C LYS A 283 -24.72 -19.33 35.40
N GLU A 284 -23.76 -20.21 35.13
CA GLU A 284 -23.44 -21.35 36.00
C GLU A 284 -23.00 -20.90 37.41
N ARG A 285 -22.31 -19.77 37.52
CA ARG A 285 -21.92 -19.17 38.81
C ARG A 285 -23.13 -18.66 39.57
N ALA A 286 -24.04 -17.94 38.90
CA ALA A 286 -25.28 -17.44 39.49
C ALA A 286 -26.25 -18.57 39.90
N GLU A 287 -26.29 -19.68 39.17
CA GLU A 287 -27.09 -20.86 39.53
C GLU A 287 -26.52 -21.55 40.79
N LYS A 288 -25.19 -21.74 40.87
CA LYS A 288 -24.51 -22.27 42.08
C LYS A 288 -24.66 -21.37 43.30
N GLU A 289 -24.79 -20.06 43.12
CA GLU A 289 -25.03 -19.11 44.21
C GLU A 289 -26.47 -19.24 44.75
N LYS A 290 -27.47 -19.29 43.87
CA LYS A 290 -28.88 -19.54 44.23
C LYS A 290 -29.11 -20.90 44.88
N GLU A 291 -28.37 -21.94 44.48
CA GLU A 291 -28.42 -23.25 45.10
C GLU A 291 -27.94 -23.20 46.57
N LYS A 292 -26.79 -22.55 46.82
CA LYS A 292 -26.26 -22.33 48.17
C LYS A 292 -27.19 -21.51 49.06
N GLU A 293 -27.94 -20.55 48.51
CA GLU A 293 -28.95 -19.81 49.26
C GLU A 293 -30.15 -20.68 49.65
N ARG A 294 -30.62 -21.54 48.73
CA ARG A 294 -31.72 -22.49 49.00
C ARG A 294 -31.35 -23.51 50.08
N GLU A 295 -30.13 -24.02 50.05
CA GLU A 295 -29.61 -24.95 51.06
C GLU A 295 -29.57 -24.29 52.46
N LYS A 296 -29.04 -23.06 52.55
CA LYS A 296 -29.05 -22.25 53.78
C LYS A 296 -30.47 -21.94 54.29
N GLY A 297 -31.42 -21.71 53.38
CA GLY A 297 -32.83 -21.45 53.73
C GLY A 297 -33.53 -22.66 54.34
N SER A 298 -33.25 -23.87 53.84
CA SER A 298 -33.81 -25.12 54.36
C SER A 298 -33.41 -25.39 55.82
N GLY A 299 -32.13 -25.18 56.14
CA GLY A 299 -31.57 -25.37 57.49
C GLY A 299 -32.10 -24.44 58.59
N ARG A 300 -32.93 -23.44 58.24
CA ARG A 300 -33.59 -22.53 59.18
C ARG A 300 -35.04 -22.91 59.49
N ARG A 301 -35.73 -23.61 58.57
CA ARG A 301 -37.12 -24.07 58.78
C ARG A 301 -37.21 -25.35 59.62
N LYS A 302 -36.22 -26.23 59.57
CA LYS A 302 -36.24 -27.47 60.37
C LYS A 302 -36.14 -27.23 61.89
N ARG A 303 -35.52 -26.11 62.31
CA ARG A 303 -35.35 -25.73 63.73
C ARG A 303 -36.56 -25.01 64.36
N ALA A 304 -37.61 -24.72 63.58
CA ALA A 304 -38.82 -24.04 64.06
C ALA A 304 -40.00 -25.01 64.29
N ARG A 305 -39.77 -26.33 64.23
CA ARG A 305 -40.83 -27.36 64.33
C ARG A 305 -40.53 -28.47 65.35
N GLU A 306 -39.51 -28.28 66.18
CA GLU A 306 -39.11 -29.18 67.28
C GLU A 306 -39.21 -28.42 68.63
N GLY A 307 -40.05 -27.39 68.71
CA GLY A 307 -40.17 -26.47 69.86
C GLY A 307 -41.61 -26.23 70.36
N GLU A 308 -42.56 -27.08 69.95
CA GLU A 308 -43.94 -27.11 70.45
C GLU A 308 -44.30 -28.56 70.82
N ASP A 309 -43.65 -29.09 71.87
CA ASP A 309 -44.08 -30.24 72.67
C ASP A 309 -43.18 -30.30 73.92
N GLY A 310 -43.64 -29.69 75.03
CA GLY A 310 -42.90 -29.56 76.28
C GLY A 310 -43.66 -28.77 77.35
#